data_AF-A0A199W9S8-F1
#
_entry.id   AF-A0A199W9S8-F1
#
_cell.length_a   1.000
_cell.length_b   1.000
_cell.length_c   1.000
_cell.angle_alpha   90.00
_cell.angle_beta   90.00
_cell.angle_gamma   90.00
#
_symmetry.space_group_name_H-M   'P 1'
#
loop_
_entity.id
_entity.type
_entity.pdbx_description
1 polymer ?
#
loop_
_entity_poly.entity_id
_entity_poly.type
_entity_poly.pdbx_seq_one_letter_code
_entity_poly.pdbx_strand_id
1 'polypeptide(L)'
;MMSALMNMTTALRDWVSALYDAPPTRHLVVEALLIVVILFQLTRKSYKPPKRPLTEKGSCIGSLEKYGVGSCGPRGFYGTIDVHLDCETKIAKFLGTPDSILYSYGISAIFSVIPAFCKKGDIIVA
;
A
#
# COMPACT_ATOMS: atom_id res chain seq x y z
N MET A 1 30.48 -12.38 -30.83
CA MET A 1 29.08 -12.50 -30.34
C MET A 1 28.65 -11.31 -29.47
N MET A 2 29.47 -10.81 -28.54
CA MET A 2 29.13 -9.64 -27.69
C MET A 2 28.91 -8.31 -28.44
N SER A 3 29.61 -8.03 -29.54
CA SER A 3 29.45 -6.76 -30.27
C SER A 3 28.09 -6.60 -30.97
N ALA A 4 27.50 -7.69 -31.48
CA ALA A 4 26.17 -7.64 -32.08
C ALA A 4 25.07 -7.38 -31.04
N LEU A 5 25.21 -7.96 -29.85
CA LEU A 5 24.31 -7.72 -28.71
C LEU A 5 24.44 -6.28 -28.21
N MET A 6 25.66 -5.75 -28.12
CA MET A 6 25.93 -4.38 -27.67
C MET A 6 25.36 -3.35 -28.65
N ASN A 7 25.50 -3.58 -29.96
CA ASN A 7 24.91 -2.73 -31.00
C ASN A 7 23.38 -2.76 -31.00
N MET A 8 22.79 -3.92 -30.69
CA MET A 8 21.33 -4.05 -30.58
C MET A 8 20.82 -3.30 -29.35
N THR A 9 21.55 -3.35 -28.23
CA THR A 9 21.18 -2.60 -27.01
C THR A 9 21.38 -1.09 -27.16
N THR A 10 22.41 -0.63 -27.87
CA THR A 10 22.61 0.81 -28.13
C THR A 10 21.59 1.31 -29.13
N ALA A 11 21.28 0.57 -30.19
CA ALA A 11 20.21 0.93 -31.12
C ALA A 11 18.85 1.02 -30.40
N LEU A 12 18.54 0.09 -29.51
CA LEU A 12 17.30 0.14 -28.74
C LEU A 12 17.27 1.37 -27.81
N ARG A 13 18.40 1.67 -27.15
CA ARG A 13 18.55 2.85 -26.30
C ARG A 13 18.39 4.15 -27.08
N ASP A 14 18.96 4.23 -28.28
CA ASP A 14 18.93 5.40 -29.14
C ASP A 14 17.53 5.65 -29.69
N TRP A 15 16.80 4.59 -30.06
CA TRP A 15 15.39 4.67 -30.44
C TRP A 15 14.50 5.09 -29.26
N VAL A 16 14.74 4.56 -28.07
CA VAL A 16 14.01 4.93 -26.84
C VAL A 16 14.30 6.38 -26.45
N SER A 17 15.55 6.84 -26.55
CA SER A 17 15.90 8.24 -26.29
C SER A 17 15.36 9.18 -27.36
N ALA A 18 15.29 8.78 -28.63
CA ALA A 18 14.68 9.57 -29.69
C ALA A 18 13.15 9.70 -29.52
N LEU A 19 12.50 8.63 -29.07
CA LEU A 19 11.08 8.67 -28.65
C LEU A 19 10.89 9.54 -27.42
N TYR A 20 11.86 9.51 -26.51
CA TYR A 20 11.91 10.41 -25.37
C TYR A 20 12.22 11.83 -25.81
N ASP A 21 12.96 12.15 -26.87
CA ASP A 21 13.53 13.49 -27.03
C ASP A 21 12.66 14.61 -27.67
N ALA A 22 11.50 14.28 -28.26
CA ALA A 22 10.65 15.25 -28.99
C ALA A 22 9.63 16.01 -28.09
N PRO A 23 9.61 17.36 -28.07
CA PRO A 23 8.51 18.15 -27.51
C PRO A 23 7.47 18.44 -28.62
N PRO A 24 6.17 18.06 -28.52
CA PRO A 24 5.28 17.98 -27.35
C PRO A 24 4.89 16.53 -26.97
N THR A 25 5.62 15.54 -27.47
CA THR A 25 5.25 14.12 -27.43
C THR A 25 5.55 13.45 -26.08
N ARG A 26 6.57 13.90 -25.32
CA ARG A 26 6.91 13.32 -24.00
C ARG A 26 5.77 13.34 -23.00
N HIS A 27 5.13 14.50 -22.82
CA HIS A 27 4.06 14.66 -21.83
C HIS A 27 2.85 13.81 -22.20
N LEU A 28 2.47 13.81 -23.48
CA LEU A 28 1.35 13.02 -23.99
C LEU A 28 1.61 11.52 -23.90
N VAL A 29 2.85 11.07 -24.11
CA VAL A 29 3.23 9.66 -23.97
C VAL A 29 3.18 9.22 -22.51
N VAL A 30 3.71 10.03 -21.58
CA VAL A 30 3.65 9.73 -20.13
C VAL A 30 2.21 9.73 -19.63
N GLU A 31 1.40 10.69 -20.06
CA GLU A 31 -0.01 10.80 -19.71
C GLU A 31 -0.84 9.64 -20.27
N ALA A 32 -0.63 9.26 -21.53
CA ALA A 32 -1.28 8.09 -22.12
C ALA A 32 -0.88 6.79 -21.39
N LEU A 33 0.39 6.64 -21.03
CA LEU A 33 0.89 5.47 -20.30
C LEU A 33 0.29 5.42 -18.88
N LEU A 34 0.19 6.56 -18.19
CA LEU A 34 -0.49 6.68 -16.90
C LEU A 34 -1.97 6.29 -17.01
N ILE A 35 -2.69 6.77 -18.02
CA ILE A 35 -4.10 6.42 -18.25
C ILE A 35 -4.25 4.91 -18.48
N VAL A 36 -3.38 4.30 -19.29
CA VAL A 36 -3.38 2.85 -19.52
C VAL A 36 -3.11 2.08 -18.23
N VAL A 37 -2.13 2.50 -17.43
CA VAL A 37 -1.82 1.87 -16.14
C VAL A 37 -2.97 2.05 -15.14
N ILE A 38 -3.61 3.22 -15.09
CA ILE A 38 -4.77 3.45 -14.20
C ILE A 38 -5.94 2.56 -14.62
N LEU A 39 -6.27 2.48 -15.91
CA LEU A 39 -7.29 1.57 -16.42
C LEU A 39 -6.94 0.10 -16.10
N PHE A 40 -5.68 -0.28 -16.21
CA PHE A 40 -5.20 -1.60 -15.81
C PHE A 40 -5.30 -1.84 -14.29
N GLN A 41 -4.96 -0.85 -13.46
CA GLN A 41 -5.09 -0.93 -12.01
C GLN A 41 -6.55 -1.04 -11.58
N LEU A 42 -7.45 -0.29 -12.22
CA LEU A 42 -8.90 -0.33 -11.96
C LEU A 42 -9.53 -1.68 -12.34
N THR A 43 -8.93 -2.43 -13.27
CA THR A 43 -9.41 -3.76 -13.68
C THR A 43 -8.86 -4.91 -12.84
N ARG A 44 -7.85 -4.67 -11.98
CA ARG A 44 -7.37 -5.70 -11.05
C ARG A 44 -8.45 -6.01 -10.01
N LYS A 45 -8.94 -7.26 -10.01
CA LYS A 45 -9.88 -7.72 -8.99
C LYS A 45 -9.21 -7.68 -7.62
N SER A 46 -9.88 -7.08 -6.64
CA SER A 46 -9.43 -7.08 -5.25
C SER A 46 -9.30 -8.53 -4.75
N TYR A 47 -8.26 -8.78 -3.95
CA TYR A 47 -8.00 -10.08 -3.36
C TYR A 47 -9.24 -10.57 -2.59
N LYS A 48 -9.73 -11.77 -2.93
CA LYS A 48 -10.85 -12.40 -2.22
C LYS A 48 -10.29 -13.42 -1.23
N PRO A 49 -10.37 -13.16 0.08
CA PRO A 49 -9.88 -14.12 1.06
C PRO A 49 -10.68 -15.43 0.99
N PRO A 50 -10.05 -16.58 1.27
CA PRO A 50 -10.75 -17.86 1.32
C PRO A 50 -11.81 -17.83 2.43
N LYS A 51 -13.04 -18.28 2.11
CA LYS A 51 -14.15 -18.35 3.07
C LYS A 51 -13.86 -19.47 4.08
N ARG A 52 -13.46 -19.11 5.29
CA ARG A 52 -13.33 -20.05 6.41
C ARG A 52 -14.70 -20.16 7.09
N PRO A 53 -15.14 -21.35 7.54
CA PRO A 53 -16.33 -21.46 8.37
C PRO A 53 -16.14 -20.57 9.60
N LEU A 54 -17.11 -19.70 9.87
CA LEU A 54 -17.08 -18.80 11.02
C LEU A 54 -17.09 -19.68 12.27
N THR A 55 -15.93 -19.85 12.90
CA THR A 55 -15.87 -20.43 14.25
C THR A 55 -16.79 -19.60 15.13
N GLU A 56 -17.66 -20.25 15.91
CA GLU A 56 -18.80 -19.67 16.66
C GLU A 56 -18.43 -18.43 17.52
N LYS A 57 -17.15 -18.26 17.88
CA LYS A 57 -16.59 -17.11 18.60
C LYS A 57 -16.28 -15.86 17.75
N GLY A 58 -16.36 -15.95 16.41
CA GLY A 58 -15.98 -14.90 15.46
C GLY A 58 -17.13 -14.38 14.59
N SER A 59 -18.38 -14.60 15.00
CA SER A 59 -19.55 -14.05 14.31
C SER A 59 -19.56 -12.52 14.43
N CYS A 60 -19.84 -11.82 13.32
CA CYS A 60 -20.04 -10.36 13.32
C CYS A 60 -21.09 -9.96 14.38
N ILE A 61 -22.10 -10.80 14.60
CA ILE A 61 -23.18 -10.58 15.57
C ILE A 61 -22.61 -10.57 16.99
N GLY A 62 -21.85 -11.60 17.38
CA GLY A 62 -21.26 -11.68 18.72
C GLY A 62 -20.26 -10.55 19.01
N SER A 63 -19.56 -10.06 17.97
CA SER A 63 -18.71 -8.86 18.11
C SER A 63 -19.54 -7.60 18.34
N LEU A 64 -20.66 -7.46 17.65
CA LEU A 64 -21.56 -6.31 17.78
C LEU A 64 -22.28 -6.32 19.15
N GLU A 65 -22.68 -7.49 19.64
CA GLU A 65 -23.30 -7.66 20.96
C GLU A 65 -22.32 -7.32 22.10
N LYS A 66 -21.04 -7.72 21.96
CA LYS A 66 -20.03 -7.46 22.99
C LYS A 66 -19.45 -6.05 22.95
N TYR A 67 -19.16 -5.53 21.75
CA TYR A 67 -18.39 -4.29 21.57
C TYR A 67 -19.18 -3.13 20.97
N GLY A 68 -20.43 -3.38 20.55
CA GLY A 68 -21.24 -2.37 19.89
C GLY A 68 -20.71 -2.00 18.50
N VAL A 69 -21.07 -0.80 18.05
CA VAL A 69 -20.71 -0.28 16.72
C VAL A 69 -19.33 0.39 16.67
N GLY A 70 -18.67 0.56 17.81
CA GLY A 70 -17.37 1.21 17.93
C GLY A 70 -17.20 1.95 19.26
N SER A 71 -15.97 2.37 19.54
CA SER A 71 -15.61 3.07 20.79
C SER A 71 -15.92 4.57 20.80
N CYS A 72 -16.21 5.16 19.64
CA CYS A 72 -16.42 6.61 19.46
C CYS A 72 -15.31 7.51 20.03
N GLY A 73 -14.10 6.96 20.25
CA GLY A 73 -12.98 7.64 20.87
C GLY A 73 -11.69 7.46 20.09
N PRO A 74 -10.73 8.40 20.19
CA PRO A 74 -9.41 8.24 19.60
C PRO A 74 -8.59 7.21 20.38
N ARG A 75 -7.61 6.59 19.71
CA ARG A 75 -6.73 5.55 20.28
C ARG A 75 -6.00 5.99 21.56
N GLY A 76 -5.67 7.28 21.70
CA GLY A 76 -4.97 7.83 22.87
C GLY A 76 -5.86 8.09 24.10
N PHE A 77 -7.16 7.77 24.02
CA PHE A 77 -8.10 7.91 25.12
C PHE A 77 -8.93 6.63 25.27
N TYR A 78 -10.25 6.72 25.44
CA TYR A 78 -11.15 5.56 25.52
C TYR A 78 -11.46 4.88 24.16
N GLY A 79 -10.67 5.15 23.12
CA GLY A 79 -10.87 4.56 21.79
C GLY A 79 -10.34 3.14 21.63
N THR A 80 -9.43 2.73 22.51
CA THR A 80 -8.71 1.46 22.45
C THR A 80 -9.40 0.40 23.28
N ILE A 81 -9.81 -0.69 22.63
CA ILE A 81 -10.41 -1.88 23.29
C ILE A 81 -9.62 -3.15 22.94
N ASP A 82 -9.81 -4.20 23.71
CA ASP A 82 -9.12 -5.50 23.61
C ASP A 82 -9.01 -6.07 22.19
N VAL A 83 -10.08 -5.98 21.37
CA VAL A 83 -10.06 -6.46 19.98
C VAL A 83 -9.06 -5.74 19.08
N HIS A 84 -8.73 -4.48 19.37
CA HIS A 84 -7.70 -3.76 18.61
C HIS A 84 -6.32 -4.34 18.92
N LEU A 85 -6.02 -4.58 20.20
CA LEU A 85 -4.73 -5.11 20.65
C LEU A 85 -4.52 -6.57 20.19
N ASP A 86 -5.59 -7.38 20.21
CA ASP A 86 -5.54 -8.75 19.69
C ASP A 86 -5.32 -8.77 18.17
N CYS A 87 -5.93 -7.84 17.43
CA CYS A 87 -5.68 -7.67 16.00
C CYS A 87 -4.22 -7.27 15.71
N GLU A 88 -3.70 -6.27 16.42
CA GLU A 88 -2.31 -5.82 16.31
C GLU A 88 -1.33 -6.97 16.60
N THR A 89 -1.58 -7.75 17.66
CA THR A 89 -0.73 -8.91 17.98
C THR A 89 -0.74 -9.97 16.89
N LYS A 90 -1.90 -10.26 16.28
CA LYS A 90 -2.02 -11.23 15.18
C LYS A 90 -1.31 -10.76 13.91
N ILE A 91 -1.41 -9.46 13.60
CA ILE A 91 -0.73 -8.86 12.45
C ILE A 91 0.79 -8.91 12.67
N ALA A 92 1.27 -8.51 13.85
CA ALA A 92 2.69 -8.56 14.19
C ALA A 92 3.26 -9.99 14.06
N LYS A 93 2.54 -10.99 14.58
CA LYS A 93 2.91 -12.41 14.43
C LYS A 93 2.90 -12.88 12.97
N PHE A 94 1.93 -12.44 12.18
CA PHE A 94 1.83 -12.80 10.77
C PHE A 94 3.00 -12.21 9.94
N LEU A 95 3.40 -10.98 10.25
CA LEU A 95 4.49 -10.29 9.56
C LEU A 95 5.89 -10.60 10.14
N GLY A 96 5.96 -11.22 11.33
CA GLY A 96 7.21 -11.46 12.04
C GLY A 96 7.83 -10.18 12.63
N THR A 97 7.03 -9.16 12.91
CA THR A 97 7.48 -7.90 13.50
C THR A 97 7.33 -7.93 15.03
N PRO A 98 8.14 -7.15 15.79
CA PRO A 98 8.03 -7.13 17.25
C PRO A 98 6.68 -6.59 17.74
N ASP A 99 6.11 -5.62 17.02
CA ASP A 99 4.80 -5.03 17.33
C ASP A 99 4.13 -4.52 16.04
N SER A 100 2.85 -4.12 16.12
CA SER A 100 2.15 -3.43 15.05
C SER A 100 1.10 -2.44 15.58
N ILE A 101 0.80 -1.39 14.81
CA ILE A 101 -0.17 -0.36 15.16
C ILE A 101 -1.28 -0.31 14.11
N LEU A 102 -2.53 -0.27 14.56
CA LEU A 102 -3.70 -0.21 13.70
C LEU A 102 -4.03 1.24 13.29
N TYR A 103 -4.25 1.45 11.99
CA TYR A 103 -4.80 2.68 11.42
C TYR A 103 -6.13 2.39 10.71
N SER A 104 -7.06 3.35 10.75
CA SER A 104 -8.36 3.22 10.07
C SER A 104 -8.23 3.17 8.55
N TYR A 105 -7.15 3.74 7.99
CA TYR A 105 -6.92 3.79 6.55
C TYR A 105 -5.43 3.73 6.21
N GLY A 106 -5.07 3.03 5.14
CA GLY A 106 -3.68 2.80 4.75
C GLY A 106 -2.90 4.08 4.43
N ILE A 107 -3.54 5.05 3.77
CA ILE A 107 -2.92 6.35 3.49
C ILE A 107 -2.64 7.14 4.79
N SER A 108 -3.48 6.98 5.82
CA SER A 108 -3.28 7.62 7.12
C SER A 108 -2.03 7.10 7.84
N ALA A 109 -1.65 5.83 7.61
CA ALA A 109 -0.44 5.26 8.21
C ALA A 109 0.81 5.98 7.68
N ILE A 110 0.90 6.20 6.36
CA ILE A 110 2.06 6.84 5.73
C ILE A 110 2.26 8.27 6.28
N PHE A 111 1.19 9.07 6.27
CA PHE A 111 1.25 10.46 6.76
C PHE A 111 1.51 10.58 8.26
N SER A 112 1.17 9.55 9.05
CA SER A 112 1.45 9.55 10.49
C SER A 112 2.87 9.08 10.80
N VAL A 113 3.34 8.03 10.11
CA VAL A 113 4.60 7.36 10.42
C VAL A 113 5.80 8.20 10.00
N ILE A 114 5.79 8.76 8.78
CA ILE A 114 6.94 9.53 8.26
C ILE A 114 7.32 10.70 9.19
N PRO A 115 6.42 11.64 9.54
CA PRO A 115 6.77 12.75 10.42
C PRO A 115 6.97 12.32 11.89
N ALA A 116 6.51 11.14 12.30
CA ALA A 116 6.78 10.63 13.65
C ALA A 116 8.26 10.24 13.82
N PHE A 117 8.93 9.81 12.74
CA PHE A 117 10.33 9.40 12.76
C PHE A 117 11.29 10.44 12.17
N CYS A 118 10.87 11.22 11.17
CA CYS A 118 11.71 12.20 10.49
C CYS A 118 11.55 13.61 11.08
N LYS A 119 12.67 14.24 11.45
CA LYS A 119 12.74 15.62 11.95
C LYS A 119 13.43 16.54 10.94
N LYS A 120 13.42 17.85 11.24
CA LYS A 120 14.15 18.84 10.44
C LYS A 120 15.65 18.51 10.43
N GLY A 121 16.18 18.19 9.26
CA GLY A 121 17.58 17.78 9.05
C GLY A 121 17.74 16.35 8.57
N ASP A 122 16.70 15.51 8.65
CA ASP A 122 16.74 14.14 8.17
C ASP A 122 16.51 14.08 6.65
N ILE A 123 17.14 13.10 5.99
CA ILE A 123 17.00 12.86 4.55
C ILE A 123 16.18 11.59 4.35
N ILE A 124 15.10 11.70 3.59
CA ILE A 124 14.27 10.55 3.16
C ILE A 124 14.75 10.12 1.78
N VAL A 125 15.16 8.86 1.64
CA VAL A 125 15.52 8.25 0.35
C VAL A 125 14.45 7.21 0.02
N ALA A 126 13.84 7.35 -1.15
CA ALA A 126 12.75 6.50 -1.64
C ALA A 126 13.10 5.89 -3.00
#